data_AF-A0A151IG41-F1
#
_entry.id   AF-A0A151IG41-F1
#
_cell.length_a   1.000
_cell.length_b   1.000
_cell.length_c   1.000
_cell.angle_alpha   90.00
_cell.angle_beta   90.00
_cell.angle_gamma   90.00
#
_symmetry.space_group_name_H-M   'P 1'
#
loop_
_entity.id
_entity.type
_entity.pdbx_description
1 polymer ?
#
loop_
_entity_poly.entity_id
_entity_poly.type
_entity_poly.pdbx_seq_one_letter_code
_entity_poly.pdbx_strand_id
1 'polypeptide(L)'
;MTKQRKTVGVTAKITEPLLTVPEPRVSQRIASISSVPAQSKYIKLLRVIEQLGRDLKLCYAGNNINKTLSKVERDIAKACCLVQQCRAEATKSARKACQ
;
A
#
# COMPACT_ATOMS: atom_id res chain seq x y z
N MET A 1 22.29 -0.26 -64.06
CA MET A 1 20.99 -0.08 -63.37
C MET A 1 21.06 -0.77 -62.01
N THR A 2 21.46 -0.02 -61.00
CA THR A 2 21.73 -0.48 -59.63
C THR A 2 20.42 -0.48 -58.83
N LYS A 3 20.09 -1.58 -58.14
CA LYS A 3 18.98 -1.58 -57.17
C LYS A 3 19.36 -2.38 -55.91
N GLN A 4 20.11 -1.69 -55.05
CA GLN A 4 20.35 -2.04 -53.66
C GLN A 4 19.03 -1.94 -52.86
N ARG A 5 18.63 -3.01 -52.17
CA ARG A 5 17.64 -2.95 -51.09
C ARG A 5 18.05 -3.86 -49.93
N LYS A 6 18.65 -3.19 -48.94
CA LYS A 6 18.31 -3.20 -47.51
C LYS A 6 18.40 -4.54 -46.75
N THR A 7 19.45 -4.64 -45.93
CA THR A 7 19.43 -5.33 -44.62
C THR A 7 20.46 -4.65 -43.73
N VAL A 8 20.03 -3.69 -42.92
CA VAL A 8 20.87 -3.12 -41.87
C VAL A 8 20.83 -4.11 -40.71
N GLY A 9 21.84 -4.97 -40.62
CA GLY A 9 22.06 -5.82 -39.47
C GLY A 9 22.48 -4.97 -38.29
N VAL A 10 21.53 -4.51 -37.49
CA VAL A 10 21.80 -3.92 -36.18
C VAL A 10 22.07 -5.06 -35.20
N THR A 11 23.32 -5.50 -35.13
CA THR A 11 23.82 -6.28 -33.99
C THR A 11 24.34 -5.31 -32.93
N ALA A 12 23.41 -4.59 -32.30
CA ALA A 12 23.72 -3.93 -31.04
C ALA A 12 23.82 -5.03 -29.97
N LYS A 13 25.04 -5.34 -29.54
CA LYS A 13 25.25 -6.07 -28.27
C LYS A 13 24.72 -5.15 -27.18
N ILE A 14 23.48 -5.41 -26.74
CA ILE A 14 22.89 -4.78 -25.56
C ILE A 14 23.63 -5.40 -24.37
N THR A 15 24.75 -4.82 -23.98
CA THR A 15 25.24 -4.97 -22.61
C THR A 15 24.30 -4.13 -21.76
N GLU A 16 23.25 -4.77 -21.22
CA GLU A 16 22.45 -4.11 -20.19
C GLU A 16 23.39 -3.78 -19.03
N PRO A 17 23.47 -2.52 -18.60
CA PRO A 17 24.13 -2.21 -17.34
C PRO A 17 23.35 -2.96 -16.26
N LEU A 18 24.06 -3.77 -15.47
CA LEU A 18 23.52 -4.43 -14.30
C LEU A 18 22.94 -3.34 -13.37
N LEU A 19 21.64 -3.09 -13.48
CA LEU A 19 20.88 -2.29 -12.53
C LEU A 19 20.96 -3.04 -11.21
N THR A 20 21.95 -2.70 -10.40
CA THR A 20 22.02 -3.12 -9.01
C THR A 20 20.81 -2.50 -8.34
N VAL A 21 19.72 -3.27 -8.27
CA VAL A 21 18.54 -2.94 -7.49
C VAL A 21 19.04 -2.80 -6.06
N PRO A 22 18.93 -1.62 -5.42
CA PRO A 22 19.19 -1.51 -4.00
C PRO A 22 18.28 -2.53 -3.32
N GLU A 23 18.85 -3.46 -2.53
CA GLU A 23 18.10 -4.38 -1.70
C GLU A 23 16.93 -3.64 -1.03
N PRO A 24 15.73 -4.23 -0.98
CA PRO A 24 14.60 -3.61 -0.31
C PRO A 24 14.89 -3.57 1.20
N ARG A 25 15.61 -2.55 1.64
CA ARG A 25 15.76 -2.18 3.04
C ARG A 25 14.47 -1.49 3.49
N VAL A 26 13.41 -2.28 3.58
CA VAL A 26 12.23 -1.92 4.37
C VAL A 26 11.98 -3.04 5.35
N SER A 27 12.98 -3.29 6.21
CA SER A 27 12.67 -3.72 7.57
C SER A 27 11.98 -2.54 8.24
N GLN A 28 10.67 -2.41 8.00
CA GLN A 28 9.82 -1.55 8.82
C GLN A 28 10.02 -2.05 10.25
N ARG A 29 10.81 -1.30 11.03
CA ARG A 29 10.81 -1.48 12.47
C ARG A 29 9.38 -1.25 12.91
N ILE A 30 8.67 -2.33 13.20
CA ILE A 30 7.42 -2.27 13.94
C ILE A 30 7.85 -1.82 15.32
N ALA A 31 7.87 -0.50 15.54
CA ALA A 31 8.02 0.05 16.87
C ALA A 31 6.88 -0.54 17.70
N SER A 32 7.23 -1.30 18.73
CA SER A 32 6.28 -1.90 19.66
C SER A 32 5.35 -0.80 20.17
N ILE A 33 4.08 -0.89 19.81
CA ILE A 33 3.03 0.08 20.10
C ILE A 33 2.62 -0.05 21.59
N SER A 34 3.58 -0.01 22.52
CA SER A 34 3.33 -0.35 23.93
C SER A 34 2.54 0.72 24.68
N SER A 35 2.40 1.94 24.13
CA SER A 35 1.77 3.06 24.82
C SER A 35 0.41 3.48 24.25
N VAL A 36 -0.09 2.80 23.22
CA VAL A 36 -1.40 3.17 22.64
C VAL A 36 -2.49 2.43 23.41
N PRO A 37 -3.48 3.14 23.99
CA PRO A 37 -4.59 2.50 24.69
C PRO A 37 -5.23 1.44 23.77
N ALA A 38 -5.48 0.24 24.30
CA ALA A 38 -6.02 -0.88 23.53
C ALA A 38 -7.36 -0.56 22.82
N GLN A 39 -8.05 0.50 23.25
CA GLN A 39 -9.31 0.99 22.66
C GLN A 39 -9.16 2.22 21.76
N SER A 40 -7.93 2.63 21.41
CA SER A 40 -7.71 3.84 20.62
C SER A 40 -8.30 3.73 19.22
N LYS A 41 -8.63 4.88 18.63
CA LYS A 41 -9.12 4.96 17.25
C LYS A 41 -8.08 4.41 16.26
N TYR A 42 -6.80 4.53 16.59
CA TYR A 42 -5.70 4.02 15.80
C TYR A 42 -5.66 2.48 15.76
N ILE A 43 -5.83 1.81 16.91
CA ILE A 43 -5.90 0.33 16.94
C ILE A 43 -7.11 -0.17 16.15
N LYS A 44 -8.26 0.52 16.24
CA LYS A 44 -9.44 0.22 15.43
C LYS A 44 -9.16 0.37 13.94
N LEU A 45 -8.44 1.41 13.53
CA LEU A 45 -8.02 1.62 12.14
C LEU A 45 -7.10 0.49 11.65
N LEU A 46 -6.09 0.12 12.43
CA LEU A 46 -5.17 -0.96 12.07
C LEU A 46 -5.91 -2.28 11.82
N ARG A 47 -6.86 -2.64 12.68
CA ARG A 47 -7.69 -3.85 12.50
C ARG A 47 -8.50 -3.82 11.21
N VAL A 48 -9.05 -2.66 10.84
CA VAL A 48 -9.79 -2.51 9.58
C VAL A 48 -8.85 -2.67 8.38
N ILE A 49 -7.64 -2.11 8.43
CA ILE A 49 -6.63 -2.25 7.35
C ILE A 49 -6.20 -3.71 7.18
N GLU A 50 -5.93 -4.42 8.27
CA GLU A 50 -5.59 -5.85 8.20
C GLU A 50 -6.71 -6.70 7.60
N GLN A 51 -7.96 -6.41 7.96
CA GLN A 51 -9.13 -7.09 7.41
C GLN A 51 -9.31 -6.78 5.92
N LEU A 52 -9.14 -5.51 5.53
CA LEU A 52 -9.21 -5.08 4.14
C LEU A 52 -8.18 -5.80 3.26
N GLY A 53 -6.96 -5.99 3.75
CA GLY A 53 -5.93 -6.76 3.03
C GLY A 53 -6.31 -8.23 2.79
N ARG A 54 -6.99 -8.87 3.76
CA ARG A 54 -7.52 -10.23 3.60
C ARG A 54 -8.65 -10.29 2.57
N ASP A 55 -9.58 -9.33 2.64
CA ASP A 55 -10.71 -9.28 1.72
C ASP A 55 -10.28 -8.95 0.29
N LEU A 56 -9.28 -8.08 0.12
CA LEU A 56 -8.71 -7.77 -1.20
C LEU A 56 -8.09 -9.02 -1.84
N LYS A 57 -7.33 -9.80 -1.06
CA LYS A 57 -6.75 -11.07 -1.53
C LYS A 57 -7.84 -12.06 -2.00
N LEU A 58 -8.94 -12.14 -1.26
CA LEU A 58 -10.09 -12.97 -1.64
C LEU A 58 -10.83 -12.46 -2.87
N CYS A 59 -10.93 -11.14 -3.04
CA CYS A 59 -11.56 -10.52 -4.21
C CYS A 59 -10.84 -10.92 -5.50
N TYR A 60 -9.50 -10.98 -5.48
CA TYR A 60 -8.71 -11.42 -6.64
C TYR A 60 -8.67 -12.95 -6.82
N ALA A 61 -9.03 -13.73 -5.81
CA ALA A 61 -9.08 -15.20 -5.90
C ALA A 61 -10.33 -15.73 -6.66
N GLY A 62 -11.28 -14.87 -7.03
CA GLY A 62 -12.42 -15.25 -7.88
C GLY A 62 -13.66 -15.76 -7.12
N ASN A 63 -13.53 -16.17 -5.86
CA ASN A 63 -14.66 -16.64 -5.07
C ASN A 63 -15.48 -15.45 -4.53
N ASN A 64 -16.79 -15.43 -4.82
CA ASN A 64 -17.73 -14.46 -4.27
C ASN A 64 -17.35 -12.98 -4.50
N ILE A 65 -16.76 -12.66 -5.66
CA ILE A 65 -16.26 -11.31 -6.02
C ILE A 65 -17.28 -10.22 -5.66
N ASN A 66 -18.54 -10.36 -6.08
CA ASN A 66 -19.57 -9.34 -5.84
C ASN A 66 -19.79 -9.06 -4.35
N LYS A 67 -19.81 -10.10 -3.50
CA LYS A 67 -19.98 -9.97 -2.05
C LYS A 67 -18.74 -9.37 -1.38
N THR A 68 -17.56 -9.81 -1.80
CA THR A 68 -16.28 -9.36 -1.25
C THR A 68 -15.98 -7.92 -1.65
N LEU A 69 -16.28 -7.53 -2.88
CA LEU A 69 -16.08 -6.18 -3.40
C LEU A 69 -16.92 -5.14 -2.63
N SER A 70 -18.23 -5.38 -2.44
CA SER A 70 -19.07 -4.47 -1.63
C SER A 70 -18.65 -4.42 -0.16
N LYS A 71 -17.95 -5.45 0.35
CA LYS A 71 -17.35 -5.41 1.69
C LYS A 71 -16.10 -4.54 1.69
N VAL A 72 -15.20 -4.73 0.72
CA VAL A 72 -13.99 -3.94 0.51
C VAL A 72 -14.32 -2.45 0.39
N GLU A 73 -15.30 -2.07 -0.43
CA GLU A 73 -15.71 -0.66 -0.59
C GLU A 73 -16.18 -0.03 0.74
N ARG A 74 -16.99 -0.77 1.52
CA ARG A 74 -17.43 -0.31 2.85
C ARG A 74 -16.28 -0.19 3.84
N ASP A 75 -15.36 -1.14 3.84
CA ASP A 75 -14.20 -1.14 4.74
C ASP A 75 -13.21 -0.03 4.38
N ILE A 76 -13.05 0.32 3.10
CA ILE A 76 -12.30 1.50 2.65
C ILE A 76 -12.94 2.77 3.20
N ALA A 77 -14.25 2.97 3.00
CA ALA A 77 -14.95 4.15 3.50
C ALA A 77 -14.82 4.29 5.02
N LYS A 78 -14.94 3.17 5.74
CA LYS A 78 -14.77 3.11 7.20
C LYS A 78 -13.34 3.47 7.63
N ALA A 79 -12.32 2.93 6.94
CA ALA A 79 -10.92 3.26 7.20
C ALA A 79 -10.67 4.77 7.01
N CYS A 80 -11.18 5.35 5.91
CA CYS A 80 -11.07 6.79 5.65
C CYS A 80 -11.69 7.63 6.77
N CYS A 81 -12.89 7.27 7.24
CA CYS A 81 -13.53 7.95 8.37
C CYS A 81 -12.67 7.86 9.65
N LEU A 82 -12.12 6.67 9.95
CA LEU A 82 -11.25 6.46 11.10
C LEU A 82 -9.94 7.26 11.00
N VAL A 83 -9.35 7.40 9.81
CA VAL A 83 -8.16 8.23 9.59
C VAL A 83 -8.44 9.69 9.94
N GLN A 84 -9.57 10.23 9.48
CA GLN A 84 -9.96 11.61 9.81
C GLN A 84 -10.13 11.80 11.32
N GLN A 85 -10.72 10.82 12.00
CA GLN A 85 -10.85 10.84 13.46
C GLN A 85 -9.50 10.74 14.18
N CYS A 86 -8.59 9.89 13.70
CA CYS A 86 -7.23 9.76 14.26
C CYS A 86 -6.45 11.07 14.08
N ARG A 87 -6.57 11.73 12.92
CA ARG A 87 -5.92 13.01 12.66
C ARG A 87 -6.46 14.11 13.56
N ALA A 88 -7.78 14.19 13.74
CA ALA A 88 -8.40 15.15 14.66
C ALA A 88 -7.96 14.91 16.12
N GLU A 89 -7.87 13.65 16.54
CA GLU A 89 -7.39 13.26 17.87
C GLU A 89 -5.91 13.66 18.07
N ALA A 90 -5.06 13.39 17.09
CA ALA A 90 -3.64 13.76 17.13
C ALA A 90 -3.45 15.28 17.21
N THR A 91 -4.18 16.06 16.39
CA THR A 91 -4.14 17.53 16.44
C THR A 91 -4.59 18.07 17.80
N LYS A 92 -5.63 17.47 18.40
CA LYS A 92 -6.10 17.87 19.74
C LYS A 92 -5.06 17.54 20.82
N SER A 93 -4.45 16.35 20.77
CA SER A 93 -3.37 15.96 21.69
C SER A 93 -2.16 16.89 21.57
N ALA A 94 -1.76 17.24 20.35
CA ALA A 94 -0.65 18.16 20.12
C ALA A 94 -0.92 19.55 20.72
N ARG A 95 -2.13 20.10 20.57
CA ARG A 95 -2.50 21.39 21.19
C ARG A 95 -2.46 21.35 22.71
N LYS A 96 -2.89 20.24 23.31
CA LYS A 96 -2.86 20.05 24.76
C LYS A 96 -1.45 19.89 25.31
N ALA A 97 -0.53 19.31 24.54
CA ALA A 97 0.86 19.10 24.96
C ALA A 97 1.69 20.39 24.96
N CYS A 98 1.24 21.44 24.26
CA CYS A 98 1.90 22.75 24.22
C CYS A 98 1.31 23.79 25.19
N GLN A 99 0.33 23.39 26.03
CA GLN A 99 -0.22 24.20 27.12
C GLN A 99 0.39 23.74 28.46
#